data_AF-A0A9D8TWJ3-F1
#
_entry.id   AF-A0A9D8TWJ3-F1
#
_cell.length_a   1.000
_cell.length_b   1.000
_cell.length_c   1.000
_cell.angle_alpha   90.00
_cell.angle_beta   90.00
_cell.angle_gamma   90.00
#
_symmetry.space_group_name_H-M   'P 1'
#
loop_
_entity.id
_entity.type
_entity.pdbx_description
1 polymer ?
#
loop_
_entity_poly.entity_id
_entity_poly.type
_entity_poly.pdbx_seq_one_letter_code
_entity_poly.pdbx_strand_id
1 'polypeptide(L)'
;MLRMLLALAIFLTAPAAFADRKEKEAAQATAYAQAVLNQFGGTDDSLTLFNADRVIERAWREYTHFHKMETDIGRDLALLRAKSASTRKEKKRVAAAWQIAIKLQPINISLERRMALSIQAANATAASGDYSSARQYFSAARTYAFAQDRDTKMLQLQLRIQELRALGPQMEWRPLRDTLLDMRTFSEGFSMWTIPRLDALVSEAELRLELQPETDEKRVELSDLKTKIELMMKGMGHRLTPQFVNRVRSFYYTIEDAYDL
;
A
#
# COMPACT_ATOMS: atom_id res chain seq x y z
N MET A 1 45.84 63.88 -0.65
CA MET A 1 45.34 62.89 0.32
C MET A 1 43.81 62.89 0.37
N LEU A 2 43.16 62.47 -0.72
CA LEU A 2 41.69 62.32 -0.77
C LEU A 2 41.38 61.49 -2.01
N ARG A 3 41.12 60.19 -1.87
CA ARG A 3 40.56 59.24 -2.85
C ARG A 3 40.92 57.80 -2.45
N MET A 4 40.40 57.33 -1.31
CA MET A 4 40.45 55.89 -1.03
C MET A 4 39.45 55.48 0.05
N LEU A 5 38.20 55.93 -0.01
CA LEU A 5 37.16 55.52 0.95
C LEU A 5 35.75 55.46 0.34
N LEU A 6 35.64 55.16 -0.96
CA LEU A 6 34.33 55.02 -1.62
C LEU A 6 34.31 53.88 -2.63
N ALA A 7 34.80 52.70 -2.24
CA ALA A 7 34.68 51.48 -3.04
C ALA A 7 34.49 50.21 -2.18
N LEU A 8 34.15 50.34 -0.90
CA LEU A 8 33.98 49.21 0.02
C LEU A 8 32.60 49.14 0.69
N ALA A 9 31.62 49.92 0.21
CA ALA A 9 30.26 49.95 0.78
C ALA A 9 29.18 49.38 -0.16
N ILE A 10 29.51 49.05 -1.42
CA ILE A 10 28.52 48.59 -2.41
C ILE A 10 28.47 47.05 -2.53
N PHE A 11 29.42 46.31 -1.95
CA PHE A 11 29.44 44.85 -2.00
C PHE A 11 28.81 44.13 -0.78
N LEU A 12 28.35 44.87 0.24
CA LEU A 12 27.83 44.27 1.48
C LEU A 12 26.31 44.37 1.68
N THR A 13 25.57 45.02 0.79
CA THR A 13 24.11 45.24 0.95
C THR A 13 23.24 44.31 0.10
N ALA A 14 23.79 43.69 -0.95
CA ALA A 14 23.08 42.70 -1.77
C ALA A 14 22.83 41.32 -1.10
N PRO A 15 23.76 40.73 -0.30
CA PRO A 15 23.54 39.40 0.25
C PRO A 15 22.46 39.37 1.32
N ALA A 16 22.26 40.45 2.08
CA ALA A 16 21.24 40.52 3.13
C ALA A 16 19.81 40.53 2.58
N ALA A 17 19.53 41.33 1.54
CA ALA A 17 18.20 41.37 0.91
C ALA A 17 17.87 40.07 0.15
N PHE A 18 18.87 39.41 -0.42
CA PHE A 18 18.71 38.13 -1.09
C PHE A 18 18.55 36.96 -0.12
N ALA A 19 19.26 36.99 1.03
CA ALA A 19 19.08 36.05 2.12
C ALA A 19 17.67 36.16 2.74
N ASP A 20 17.21 37.38 3.04
CA ASP A 20 15.85 37.65 3.56
C ASP A 20 14.75 37.19 2.59
N ARG A 21 14.97 37.33 1.28
CA ARG A 21 14.03 36.80 0.27
C ARG A 21 13.98 35.27 0.24
N LYS A 22 15.14 34.60 0.27
CA LYS A 22 15.21 33.13 0.29
C LYS A 22 14.61 32.55 1.56
N GLU A 23 14.83 33.19 2.70
CA GLU A 23 14.22 32.78 3.98
C GLU A 23 12.70 32.92 3.94
N LYS A 24 12.16 34.00 3.37
CA LYS A 24 10.71 34.17 3.15
C LYS A 24 10.14 33.10 2.23
N GLU A 25 10.80 32.79 1.11
CA GLU A 25 10.37 31.75 0.17
C GLU A 25 10.42 30.36 0.81
N ALA A 26 11.45 30.05 1.60
CA ALA A 26 11.56 28.80 2.35
C ALA A 26 10.47 28.66 3.44
N ALA A 27 10.14 29.74 4.14
CA ALA A 27 9.06 29.77 5.13
C ALA A 27 7.68 29.58 4.47
N GLN A 28 7.46 30.20 3.30
CA GLN A 28 6.24 29.99 2.51
C GLN A 28 6.12 28.54 2.05
N ALA A 29 7.21 27.91 1.60
CA ALA A 29 7.21 26.50 1.21
C ALA A 29 6.85 25.58 2.40
N THR A 30 7.35 25.86 3.59
CA THR A 30 6.98 25.14 4.82
C THR A 30 5.50 25.33 5.17
N ALA A 31 5.01 26.57 5.14
CA ALA A 31 3.61 26.86 5.43
C ALA A 31 2.66 26.18 4.44
N TYR A 32 3.02 26.18 3.15
CA TYR A 32 2.25 25.51 2.11
C TYR A 32 2.25 23.99 2.27
N ALA A 33 3.42 23.39 2.53
CA ALA A 33 3.53 21.96 2.84
C ALA A 33 2.67 21.58 4.05
N GLN A 34 2.71 22.37 5.13
CA GLN A 34 1.91 22.13 6.33
C GLN A 34 0.41 22.28 6.04
N ALA A 35 0.00 23.27 5.24
CA ALA A 35 -1.40 23.43 4.86
C ALA A 35 -1.92 22.22 4.06
N VAL A 36 -1.13 21.71 3.11
CA VAL A 36 -1.45 20.51 2.34
C VAL A 36 -1.52 19.27 3.25
N LEU A 37 -0.58 19.12 4.18
CA LEU A 37 -0.61 18.03 5.17
C LEU A 37 -1.83 18.12 6.09
N ASN A 38 -2.19 19.30 6.57
CA ASN A 38 -3.37 19.48 7.42
C ASN A 38 -4.66 19.18 6.66
N GLN A 39 -4.70 19.47 5.35
CA GLN A 39 -5.87 19.24 4.52
C GLN A 39 -6.03 17.77 4.09
N PHE A 40 -4.92 17.08 3.77
CA PHE A 40 -4.97 15.76 3.13
C PHE A 40 -4.21 14.64 3.87
N GLY A 41 -3.40 14.95 4.87
CA GLY A 41 -2.55 13.98 5.56
C GLY A 41 -3.33 12.88 6.31
N GLY A 42 -4.57 13.18 6.70
CA GLY A 42 -5.48 12.23 7.37
C GLY A 42 -6.40 11.45 6.45
N THR A 43 -6.38 11.67 5.13
CA THR A 43 -7.28 10.96 4.21
C THR A 43 -6.60 9.77 3.52
N ASP A 44 -7.34 8.67 3.41
CA ASP A 44 -7.02 7.53 2.55
C ASP A 44 -8.02 7.42 1.37
N ASP A 45 -8.92 8.40 1.20
CA ASP A 45 -9.87 8.43 0.10
C ASP A 45 -9.17 8.63 -1.25
N SER A 46 -9.31 7.62 -2.11
CA SER A 46 -8.59 7.58 -3.39
C SER A 46 -9.04 8.69 -4.36
N LEU A 47 -10.33 9.07 -4.35
CA LEU A 47 -10.83 10.12 -5.23
C LEU A 47 -10.32 11.51 -4.81
N THR A 48 -10.35 11.79 -3.52
CA THR A 48 -9.78 13.02 -2.94
C THR A 48 -8.28 13.12 -3.27
N LEU A 49 -7.52 12.06 -3.04
CA LEU A 49 -6.08 12.03 -3.31
C LEU A 49 -5.77 12.17 -4.81
N PHE A 50 -6.58 11.56 -5.68
CA PHE A 50 -6.45 11.71 -7.13
C PHE A 50 -6.62 13.17 -7.56
N ASN A 51 -7.67 13.83 -7.07
CA ASN A 51 -7.96 15.23 -7.39
C ASN A 51 -6.89 16.19 -6.83
N ALA A 52 -6.33 15.88 -5.67
CA ALA A 52 -5.31 16.68 -5.00
C ALA A 52 -3.87 16.43 -5.51
N ASP A 53 -3.64 15.40 -6.34
CA ASP A 53 -2.29 14.94 -6.71
C ASP A 53 -1.36 16.05 -7.24
N ARG A 54 -1.86 16.97 -8.07
CA ARG A 54 -1.06 18.10 -8.58
C ARG A 54 -0.64 19.08 -7.49
N VAL A 55 -1.52 19.33 -6.53
CA VAL A 55 -1.28 20.22 -5.37
C VAL A 55 -0.24 19.58 -4.46
N ILE A 56 -0.38 18.29 -4.18
CA ILE A 56 0.55 17.51 -3.36
C ILE A 56 1.94 17.46 -4.01
N GLU A 57 2.02 17.18 -5.31
CA GLU A 57 3.30 17.16 -6.05
C GLU A 57 3.97 18.54 -6.09
N ARG A 58 3.17 19.61 -6.17
CA ARG A 58 3.69 20.98 -6.11
C ARG A 58 4.27 21.29 -4.74
N ALA A 59 3.53 21.01 -3.67
CA ALA A 59 4.01 21.22 -2.29
C ALA A 59 5.30 20.43 -2.03
N TRP A 60 5.38 19.17 -2.50
CA TRP A 60 6.59 18.37 -2.41
C TRP A 60 7.80 19.03 -3.10
N ARG A 61 7.63 19.46 -4.35
CA ARG A 61 8.72 20.10 -5.12
C ARG A 61 9.17 21.42 -4.51
N GLU A 62 8.22 22.26 -4.08
CA GLU A 62 8.54 23.54 -3.43
C GLU A 62 9.23 23.32 -2.08
N TYR A 63 8.76 22.38 -1.27
CA TYR A 63 9.39 22.05 0.02
C TYR A 63 10.83 21.54 -0.14
N THR A 64 11.01 20.53 -1.00
CA THR A 64 12.33 19.88 -1.20
C THR A 64 13.34 20.73 -1.96
N HIS A 65 12.91 21.83 -2.57
CA HIS A 65 13.82 22.82 -3.15
C HIS A 65 14.64 23.55 -2.08
N PHE A 66 14.04 23.82 -0.91
CA PHE A 66 14.65 24.59 0.16
C PHE A 66 15.09 23.73 1.36
N HIS A 67 14.42 22.61 1.60
CA HIS A 67 14.56 21.83 2.82
C HIS A 67 15.07 20.42 2.58
N LYS A 68 15.78 19.88 3.57
CA LYS A 68 16.13 18.45 3.61
C LYS A 68 14.85 17.61 3.80
N MET A 69 14.85 16.42 3.22
CA MET A 69 13.67 15.54 3.22
C MET A 69 13.46 14.82 4.57
N GLU A 70 14.50 14.74 5.41
CA GLU A 70 14.51 13.97 6.65
C GLU A 70 13.80 14.65 7.83
N THR A 71 13.17 15.80 7.61
CA THR A 71 12.32 16.50 8.60
C THR A 71 10.97 15.79 8.75
N ASP A 72 10.24 16.05 9.85
CA ASP A 72 8.91 15.45 10.05
C ASP A 72 7.92 15.83 8.94
N ILE A 73 7.91 17.11 8.55
CA ILE A 73 7.11 17.61 7.42
C ILE A 73 7.51 16.89 6.12
N GLY A 74 8.81 16.74 5.86
CA GLY A 74 9.31 16.05 4.67
C GLY A 74 8.88 14.58 4.61
N ARG A 75 8.92 13.88 5.75
CA ARG A 75 8.49 12.47 5.87
C ARG A 75 7.00 12.30 5.60
N ASP A 76 6.17 13.11 6.24
CA ASP A 76 4.72 13.03 6.09
C ASP A 76 4.29 13.42 4.67
N LEU A 77 4.94 14.42 4.09
CA LEU A 77 4.66 14.87 2.73
C LEU A 77 5.10 13.84 1.69
N ALA A 78 6.22 13.15 1.91
CA ALA A 78 6.66 12.04 1.06
C ALA A 78 5.65 10.89 1.07
N LEU A 79 5.11 10.55 2.25
CA LEU A 79 4.09 9.50 2.37
C LEU A 79 2.78 9.92 1.69
N LEU A 80 2.31 11.14 1.92
CA LEU A 80 1.12 11.68 1.25
C LEU A 80 1.27 11.67 -0.28
N ARG A 81 2.44 12.07 -0.78
CA ARG A 81 2.79 12.00 -2.21
C ARG A 81 2.79 10.56 -2.75
N ALA A 82 3.29 9.60 -1.99
CA ALA A 82 3.26 8.19 -2.42
C ALA A 82 1.81 7.67 -2.52
N LYS A 83 0.97 8.01 -1.55
CA LYS A 83 -0.46 7.69 -1.57
C LYS A 83 -1.17 8.35 -2.76
N SER A 84 -0.95 9.64 -3.01
CA SER A 84 -1.55 10.33 -4.17
C SER A 84 -1.09 9.74 -5.50
N ALA A 85 0.22 9.47 -5.65
CA ALA A 85 0.77 8.86 -6.86
C ALA A 85 0.14 7.48 -7.14
N SER A 86 -0.18 6.70 -6.11
CA SER A 86 -0.82 5.38 -6.23
C SER A 86 -2.17 5.44 -6.95
N THR A 87 -2.87 6.57 -6.89
CA THR A 87 -4.16 6.77 -7.58
C THR A 87 -4.02 6.95 -9.09
N ARG A 88 -2.82 7.31 -9.57
CA ARG A 88 -2.54 7.59 -11.00
C ARG A 88 -2.12 6.36 -11.79
N LYS A 89 -1.76 5.26 -11.11
CA LYS A 89 -1.27 4.00 -11.70
C LYS A 89 -0.06 4.17 -12.65
N GLU A 90 0.70 5.25 -12.50
CA GLU A 90 1.91 5.51 -13.28
C GLU A 90 3.11 4.73 -12.71
N LYS A 91 3.36 3.54 -13.26
CA LYS A 91 4.38 2.56 -12.80
C LYS A 91 5.63 3.18 -12.17
N LYS A 92 6.40 3.96 -12.94
CA LYS A 92 7.67 4.56 -12.51
C LYS A 92 7.49 5.58 -11.38
N ARG A 93 6.43 6.40 -11.46
CA ARG A 93 6.15 7.45 -10.48
C ARG A 93 5.74 6.84 -9.14
N VAL A 94 4.88 5.82 -9.15
CA VAL A 94 4.43 5.11 -7.94
C VAL A 94 5.61 4.46 -7.23
N ALA A 95 6.42 3.68 -7.94
CA ALA A 95 7.58 3.00 -7.37
C ALA A 95 8.57 3.99 -6.73
N ALA A 96 8.92 5.06 -7.44
CA ALA A 96 9.84 6.08 -6.94
C ALA A 96 9.29 6.83 -5.71
N ALA A 97 8.00 7.18 -5.72
CA ALA A 97 7.38 7.88 -4.58
C ALA A 97 7.36 7.01 -3.31
N TRP A 98 6.99 5.72 -3.44
CA TRP A 98 7.01 4.80 -2.30
C TRP A 98 8.42 4.50 -1.79
N GLN A 99 9.41 4.39 -2.67
CA GLN A 99 10.79 4.19 -2.27
C GLN A 99 11.30 5.35 -1.40
N ILE A 100 11.00 6.59 -1.80
CA ILE A 100 11.34 7.80 -1.02
C ILE A 100 10.57 7.80 0.31
N ALA A 101 9.25 7.60 0.27
CA ALA A 101 8.41 7.62 1.46
C ALA A 101 8.87 6.61 2.53
N ILE A 102 9.21 5.38 2.13
CA ILE A 102 9.72 4.34 3.03
C ILE A 102 11.12 4.66 3.53
N LYS A 103 12.02 5.12 2.65
CA LYS A 103 13.41 5.47 3.02
C LYS A 103 13.47 6.57 4.08
N LEU A 104 12.55 7.53 4.03
CA LEU A 104 12.51 8.65 4.96
C LEU A 104 11.91 8.29 6.33
N GLN A 105 11.24 7.15 6.47
CA GLN A 105 10.68 6.74 7.76
C GLN A 105 11.80 6.55 8.80
N PRO A 106 11.62 7.04 10.04
CA PRO A 106 12.68 7.00 11.03
C PRO A 106 13.01 5.56 11.43
N ILE A 107 14.26 5.31 11.83
CA ILE A 107 14.76 3.93 12.11
C ILE A 107 13.96 3.27 13.25
N ASN A 108 13.46 4.06 14.19
CA ASN A 108 12.73 3.61 15.38
C ASN A 108 11.22 3.42 15.20
N ILE A 109 10.65 3.53 13.99
CA ILE A 109 9.22 3.18 13.81
C ILE A 109 8.98 1.70 14.12
N SER A 110 7.79 1.39 14.65
CA SER A 110 7.41 0.02 14.98
C SER A 110 7.47 -0.91 13.75
N LEU A 111 7.79 -2.18 13.99
CA LEU A 111 7.81 -3.21 12.94
C LEU A 111 6.43 -3.35 12.29
N GLU A 112 5.36 -3.20 13.06
CA GLU A 112 3.98 -3.16 12.56
C GLU A 112 3.79 -2.02 11.56
N ARG A 113 4.27 -0.81 11.87
CA ARG A 113 4.18 0.33 10.95
C ARG A 113 5.00 0.10 9.69
N ARG A 114 6.21 -0.47 9.80
CA ARG A 114 7.06 -0.81 8.63
C ARG A 114 6.38 -1.82 7.72
N MET A 115 5.79 -2.85 8.32
CA MET A 115 5.03 -3.87 7.60
C MET A 115 3.84 -3.26 6.88
N ALA A 116 3.02 -2.47 7.56
CA ALA A 116 1.85 -1.83 6.97
C ALA A 116 2.22 -0.92 5.79
N LEU A 117 3.29 -0.12 5.90
CA LEU A 117 3.78 0.71 4.81
C LEU A 117 4.31 -0.12 3.64
N SER A 118 5.00 -1.23 3.92
CA SER A 118 5.49 -2.14 2.89
C SER A 118 4.33 -2.81 2.14
N ILE A 119 3.27 -3.22 2.85
CA ILE A 119 2.05 -3.77 2.24
C ILE A 119 1.37 -2.72 1.33
N GLN A 120 1.22 -1.47 1.81
CA GLN A 120 0.63 -0.39 0.99
C GLN A 120 1.45 -0.13 -0.27
N ALA A 121 2.78 -0.06 -0.15
CA ALA A 121 3.68 0.10 -1.29
C ALA A 121 3.59 -1.08 -2.27
N ALA A 122 3.49 -2.31 -1.75
CA ALA A 122 3.36 -3.51 -2.57
C ALA A 122 2.07 -3.51 -3.38
N ASN A 123 0.94 -3.21 -2.74
CA ASN A 123 -0.36 -3.12 -3.41
C ASN A 123 -0.39 -2.00 -4.45
N ALA A 124 0.15 -0.83 -4.12
CA ALA A 124 0.21 0.30 -5.04
C ALA A 124 1.07 0.00 -6.28
N THR A 125 2.24 -0.59 -6.07
CA THR A 125 3.15 -0.95 -7.17
C THR A 125 2.57 -2.07 -8.04
N ALA A 126 1.95 -3.08 -7.45
CA ALA A 126 1.23 -4.14 -8.18
C ALA A 126 0.08 -3.56 -9.03
N ALA A 127 -0.74 -2.66 -8.45
CA ALA A 127 -1.84 -2.00 -9.16
C ALA A 127 -1.38 -1.12 -10.33
N SER A 128 -0.13 -0.67 -10.33
CA SER A 128 0.52 0.06 -11.42
C SER A 128 1.27 -0.83 -12.43
N GLY A 129 1.25 -2.15 -12.24
CA GLY A 129 1.97 -3.11 -13.08
C GLY A 129 3.48 -3.22 -12.79
N ASP A 130 3.95 -2.70 -11.64
CA ASP A 130 5.31 -2.91 -11.16
C ASP A 130 5.43 -4.09 -10.19
N TYR A 131 5.26 -5.29 -10.73
CA TYR A 131 5.29 -6.51 -9.94
C TYR A 131 6.66 -6.84 -9.35
N SER A 132 7.75 -6.33 -9.94
CA SER A 132 9.09 -6.49 -9.37
C SER A 132 9.21 -5.73 -8.05
N SER A 133 8.83 -4.44 -8.05
CA SER A 133 8.81 -3.64 -6.83
C SER A 133 7.81 -4.20 -5.81
N ALA A 134 6.64 -4.65 -6.27
CA ALA A 134 5.64 -5.25 -5.38
C ALA A 134 6.17 -6.50 -4.66
N ARG A 135 6.88 -7.40 -5.36
CA ARG A 135 7.55 -8.56 -4.75
C ARG A 135 8.57 -8.14 -3.69
N GLN A 136 9.37 -7.12 -3.95
CA GLN A 136 10.36 -6.61 -3.00
C GLN A 136 9.67 -6.08 -1.73
N TYR A 137 8.61 -5.31 -1.87
CA TYR A 137 7.85 -4.77 -0.74
C TYR A 137 7.10 -5.85 0.05
N PHE A 138 6.49 -6.85 -0.60
CA PHE A 138 5.93 -8.01 0.11
C PHE A 138 7.00 -8.82 0.83
N SER A 139 8.19 -8.95 0.26
CA SER A 139 9.32 -9.61 0.94
C SER A 139 9.77 -8.85 2.19
N ALA A 140 9.82 -7.52 2.12
CA ALA A 140 10.09 -6.68 3.29
C ALA A 140 9.00 -6.83 4.36
N ALA A 141 7.72 -6.80 3.96
CA ALA A 141 6.59 -7.00 4.86
C ALA A 141 6.66 -8.35 5.59
N ARG A 142 7.00 -9.43 4.88
CA ARG A 142 7.19 -10.77 5.48
C ARG A 142 8.29 -10.75 6.54
N THR A 143 9.43 -10.13 6.22
CA THR A 143 10.56 -10.02 7.15
C THR A 143 10.14 -9.36 8.47
N TYR A 144 9.31 -8.31 8.40
CA TYR A 144 8.77 -7.65 9.59
C TYR A 144 7.70 -8.47 10.31
N ALA A 145 6.91 -9.28 9.60
CA ALA A 145 5.92 -10.18 10.20
C ALA A 145 6.59 -11.29 11.02
N PHE A 146 7.70 -11.86 10.55
CA PHE A 146 8.45 -12.90 11.28
C PHE A 146 9.11 -12.41 12.56
N ALA A 147 9.40 -11.10 12.66
CA ALA A 147 10.04 -10.50 13.83
C ALA A 147 9.06 -10.15 14.97
N GLN A 148 7.77 -10.51 14.87
CA GLN A 148 6.75 -10.26 15.89
C GLN A 148 6.38 -11.56 16.65
N ASP A 149 6.48 -11.50 17.98
CA ASP A 149 6.38 -12.65 18.92
C ASP A 149 4.93 -13.08 19.30
N ARG A 150 3.88 -12.54 18.65
CA ARG A 150 2.48 -12.95 18.90
C ARG A 150 1.70 -13.03 17.57
N ASP A 151 0.88 -14.08 17.43
CA ASP A 151 0.01 -14.35 16.27
C ASP A 151 0.68 -14.37 14.88
N THR A 152 1.97 -14.72 14.83
CA THR A 152 2.78 -14.75 13.61
C THR A 152 2.13 -15.58 12.49
N LYS A 153 1.47 -16.70 12.82
CA LYS A 153 0.80 -17.56 11.82
C LYS A 153 -0.40 -16.87 11.15
N MET A 154 -1.26 -16.19 11.92
CA MET A 154 -2.41 -15.48 11.37
C MET A 154 -1.95 -14.35 10.46
N LEU A 155 -0.96 -13.59 10.93
CA LEU A 155 -0.39 -12.49 10.16
C LEU A 155 0.29 -12.98 8.87
N GLN A 156 1.01 -14.10 8.93
CA GLN A 156 1.60 -14.75 7.76
C GLN A 156 0.54 -15.16 6.73
N LEU A 157 -0.56 -15.77 7.18
CA LEU A 157 -1.65 -16.17 6.28
C LEU A 157 -2.31 -14.95 5.64
N GLN A 158 -2.62 -13.91 6.41
CA GLN A 158 -3.19 -12.66 5.88
C GLN A 158 -2.27 -11.99 4.87
N LEU A 159 -0.97 -11.93 5.16
CA LEU A 159 0.02 -11.37 4.26
C LEU A 159 0.14 -12.19 2.97
N ARG A 160 0.09 -13.53 3.08
CA ARG A 160 0.11 -14.42 1.92
C ARG A 160 -1.11 -14.23 1.03
N ILE A 161 -2.30 -14.10 1.62
CA ILE A 161 -3.54 -13.81 0.89
C ILE A 161 -3.42 -12.48 0.15
N GLN A 162 -2.94 -11.42 0.81
CA GLN A 162 -2.78 -10.10 0.19
C GLN A 162 -1.75 -10.14 -0.96
N GLU A 163 -0.63 -10.83 -0.75
CA GLU A 163 0.37 -11.02 -1.79
C GLU A 163 -0.20 -11.74 -3.02
N LEU A 164 -0.97 -12.81 -2.81
CA LEU A 164 -1.55 -13.58 -3.92
C LEU A 164 -2.58 -12.79 -4.70
N ARG A 165 -3.40 -11.97 -4.03
CA ARG A 165 -4.31 -11.05 -4.72
C ARG A 165 -3.58 -10.01 -5.56
N ALA A 166 -2.47 -9.49 -5.05
CA ALA A 166 -1.72 -8.45 -5.77
C ALA A 166 -0.84 -9.00 -6.90
N LEU A 167 -0.23 -10.17 -6.72
CA LEU A 167 0.77 -10.73 -7.63
C LEU A 167 0.25 -11.90 -8.48
N GLY A 168 -0.85 -12.53 -8.08
CA GLY A 168 -1.49 -13.65 -8.77
C GLY A 168 -1.69 -13.41 -10.27
N PRO A 169 -2.15 -12.23 -10.72
CA PRO A 169 -2.34 -11.94 -12.15
C PRO A 169 -1.08 -12.06 -13.04
N GLN A 170 0.12 -12.11 -12.46
CA GLN A 170 1.38 -12.31 -13.20
C GLN A 170 1.96 -13.72 -13.07
N MET A 171 1.34 -14.55 -12.25
CA MET A 171 1.79 -15.91 -12.04
C MET A 171 1.21 -16.80 -13.14
N GLU A 172 2.00 -17.73 -13.64
CA GLU A 172 1.45 -18.82 -14.43
C GLU A 172 0.49 -19.63 -13.55
N TRP A 173 -0.60 -20.13 -14.16
CA TRP A 173 -1.66 -20.80 -13.42
C TRP A 173 -1.17 -21.98 -12.58
N ARG A 174 -0.27 -22.81 -13.11
CA ARG A 174 0.23 -23.99 -12.41
C ARG A 174 0.97 -23.63 -11.10
N PRO A 175 2.01 -22.77 -11.11
CA PRO A 175 2.61 -22.27 -9.87
C PRO A 175 1.64 -21.56 -8.92
N LEU A 176 0.65 -20.83 -9.45
CA LEU A 176 -0.38 -20.19 -8.64
C LEU A 176 -1.25 -21.24 -7.93
N ARG A 177 -1.70 -22.27 -8.64
CA ARG A 177 -2.48 -23.38 -8.08
C ARG A 177 -1.72 -24.07 -6.95
N ASP A 178 -0.44 -24.40 -7.16
CA ASP A 178 0.38 -25.04 -6.12
C ASP A 178 0.46 -24.14 -4.87
N THR A 179 0.64 -22.83 -5.09
CA THR A 179 0.65 -21.85 -4.01
C THR A 179 -0.69 -21.71 -3.27
N LEU A 180 -1.81 -21.80 -3.99
CA LEU A 180 -3.16 -21.77 -3.40
C LEU A 180 -3.40 -23.01 -2.53
N LEU A 181 -2.97 -24.19 -3.00
CA LEU A 181 -3.05 -25.43 -2.23
C LEU A 181 -2.17 -25.37 -0.97
N ASP A 182 -0.94 -24.86 -1.08
CA ASP A 182 -0.07 -24.64 0.08
C ASP A 182 -0.71 -23.70 1.11
N MET A 183 -1.36 -22.61 0.65
CA MET A 183 -2.09 -21.68 1.51
C MET A 183 -3.28 -22.37 2.20
N ARG A 184 -4.03 -23.20 1.47
CA ARG A 184 -5.12 -24.00 2.01
C ARG A 184 -4.61 -24.94 3.10
N THR A 185 -3.57 -25.73 2.83
CA THR A 185 -2.96 -26.64 3.81
C THR A 185 -2.42 -25.90 5.03
N PHE A 186 -1.78 -24.74 4.84
CA PHE A 186 -1.35 -23.92 5.97
C PHE A 186 -2.55 -23.46 6.83
N SER A 187 -3.66 -23.07 6.20
CA SER A 187 -4.89 -22.66 6.89
C SER A 187 -5.57 -23.78 7.67
N GLU A 188 -5.31 -25.05 7.33
CA GLU A 188 -5.85 -26.22 8.04
C GLU A 188 -5.20 -26.41 9.43
N GLY A 189 -4.03 -25.80 9.66
CA GLY A 189 -3.42 -25.72 10.99
C GLY A 189 -4.19 -24.86 12.00
N PHE A 190 -5.18 -24.09 11.55
CA PHE A 190 -6.12 -23.37 12.41
C PHE A 190 -7.37 -24.23 12.68
N SER A 191 -8.00 -24.04 13.85
CA SER A 191 -9.25 -24.72 14.20
C SER A 191 -10.34 -24.52 13.13
N MET A 192 -11.17 -25.56 12.95
CA MET A 192 -12.11 -25.71 11.83
C MET A 192 -13.10 -24.54 11.65
N TRP A 193 -13.44 -23.80 12.70
CA TRP A 193 -14.42 -22.70 12.67
C TRP A 193 -13.80 -21.35 13.04
N THR A 194 -12.71 -21.00 12.36
CA THR A 194 -11.95 -19.77 12.62
C THR A 194 -11.94 -18.85 11.41
N ILE A 195 -11.90 -17.53 11.67
CA ILE A 195 -11.85 -16.49 10.63
C ILE A 195 -10.67 -16.70 9.67
N PRO A 196 -9.42 -16.98 10.12
CA PRO A 196 -8.30 -17.15 9.20
C PRO A 196 -8.49 -18.29 8.20
N ARG A 197 -9.07 -19.41 8.64
CA ARG A 197 -9.34 -20.56 7.77
C ARG A 197 -10.43 -20.26 6.75
N LEU A 198 -11.50 -19.58 7.17
CA LEU A 198 -12.59 -19.17 6.26
C LEU A 198 -12.07 -18.16 5.24
N ASP A 199 -11.27 -17.18 5.68
CA ASP A 199 -10.67 -16.17 4.82
C ASP A 199 -9.75 -16.78 3.76
N ALA A 200 -8.97 -17.81 4.10
CA ALA A 200 -8.15 -18.54 3.14
C ALA A 200 -8.99 -19.24 2.07
N LEU A 201 -10.06 -19.95 2.46
CA LEU A 201 -10.96 -20.62 1.50
C LEU A 201 -11.65 -19.64 0.57
N VAL A 202 -12.22 -18.56 1.10
CA VAL A 202 -12.90 -17.54 0.28
C VAL A 202 -11.89 -16.87 -0.66
N SER A 203 -10.69 -16.56 -0.17
CA SER A 203 -9.63 -15.96 -1.00
C SER A 203 -9.14 -16.89 -2.10
N GLU A 204 -9.00 -18.18 -1.81
CA GLU A 204 -8.67 -19.16 -2.84
C GLU A 204 -9.76 -19.24 -3.91
N ALA A 205 -11.03 -19.27 -3.49
CA ALA A 205 -12.15 -19.37 -4.40
C ALA A 205 -12.25 -18.14 -5.32
N GLU A 206 -12.07 -16.93 -4.77
CA GLU A 206 -11.98 -15.69 -5.55
C GLU A 206 -10.81 -15.69 -6.54
N LEU A 207 -9.61 -16.12 -6.10
CA LEU A 207 -8.43 -16.19 -6.97
C LEU A 207 -8.59 -17.22 -8.09
N ARG A 208 -9.24 -18.35 -7.81
CA ARG A 208 -9.59 -19.34 -8.85
C ARG A 208 -10.59 -18.76 -9.82
N LEU A 209 -11.66 -18.15 -9.33
CA LEU A 209 -12.68 -17.53 -10.17
C LEU A 209 -12.06 -16.51 -11.13
N GLU A 210 -11.15 -15.67 -10.64
CA GLU A 210 -10.50 -14.61 -11.42
C GLU A 210 -9.38 -15.13 -12.35
N LEU A 211 -8.56 -16.07 -11.89
CA LEU A 211 -7.26 -16.39 -12.52
C LEU A 211 -7.14 -17.82 -13.07
N GLN A 212 -8.00 -18.76 -12.65
CA GLN A 212 -8.00 -20.10 -13.22
C GLN A 212 -8.54 -20.05 -14.65
N PRO A 213 -7.83 -20.63 -15.64
CA PRO A 213 -8.36 -20.77 -16.99
C PRO A 213 -9.69 -21.53 -17.01
N GLU A 214 -10.60 -21.11 -17.90
CA GLU A 214 -11.90 -21.76 -18.07
C GLU A 214 -11.72 -23.22 -18.50
N THR A 215 -12.12 -24.13 -17.60
CA THR A 215 -11.98 -25.58 -17.71
C THR A 215 -13.08 -26.24 -16.88
N ASP A 216 -13.45 -27.48 -17.20
CA ASP A 216 -14.42 -28.24 -16.39
C ASP A 216 -13.93 -28.40 -14.94
N GLU A 217 -12.62 -28.53 -14.75
CA GLU A 217 -11.97 -28.59 -13.43
C GLU A 217 -12.23 -27.33 -12.59
N LYS A 218 -12.33 -26.15 -13.22
CA LYS A 218 -12.62 -24.89 -12.50
C LYS A 218 -14.00 -24.93 -11.84
N ARG A 219 -15.02 -25.39 -12.57
CA ARG A 219 -16.38 -25.52 -12.03
C ARG A 219 -16.41 -26.47 -10.84
N VAL A 220 -15.76 -27.62 -10.95
CA VAL A 220 -15.70 -28.63 -9.87
C VAL A 220 -15.02 -28.07 -8.63
N GLU A 221 -13.86 -27.42 -8.79
CA GLU A 221 -13.09 -26.83 -7.68
C GLU A 221 -13.87 -25.69 -6.99
N LEU A 222 -14.55 -24.83 -7.77
CA LEU A 222 -15.37 -23.76 -7.23
C LEU A 222 -16.59 -24.31 -6.46
N SER A 223 -17.20 -25.40 -6.93
CA SER A 223 -18.31 -26.07 -6.25
C SER A 223 -17.87 -26.70 -4.90
N ASP A 224 -16.71 -27.37 -4.86
CA ASP A 224 -16.13 -27.90 -3.63
C ASP A 224 -15.81 -26.79 -2.63
N LEU A 225 -15.20 -25.70 -3.10
CA LEU A 225 -14.92 -24.53 -2.27
C LEU A 225 -16.18 -23.87 -1.75
N LYS A 226 -17.23 -23.68 -2.59
CA LYS A 226 -18.54 -23.17 -2.16
C LYS A 226 -19.07 -23.97 -0.99
N THR A 227 -19.12 -25.31 -1.14
CA THR A 227 -19.59 -26.24 -0.11
C THR A 227 -18.82 -26.11 1.20
N LYS A 228 -17.49 -26.04 1.14
CA LYS A 228 -16.63 -25.87 2.32
C LYS A 228 -16.86 -24.52 3.02
N ILE A 229 -17.00 -23.44 2.24
CA ILE A 229 -17.29 -22.10 2.76
C ILE A 229 -18.66 -22.11 3.47
N GLU A 230 -19.69 -22.69 2.88
CA GLU A 230 -21.02 -22.77 3.49
C GLU A 230 -21.00 -23.53 4.83
N LEU A 231 -20.32 -24.69 4.85
CA LEU A 231 -20.16 -25.49 6.06
C LEU A 231 -19.46 -24.67 7.16
N MET A 232 -18.38 -23.97 6.82
CA MET A 232 -17.67 -23.11 7.76
C MET A 232 -18.51 -21.95 8.26
N MET A 233 -19.24 -21.26 7.39
CA MET A 233 -20.14 -20.18 7.80
C MET A 233 -21.24 -20.68 8.74
N LYS A 234 -21.84 -21.84 8.47
CA LYS A 234 -22.83 -22.48 9.36
C LYS A 234 -22.22 -22.81 10.72
N GLY A 235 -21.01 -23.38 10.74
CA GLY A 235 -20.30 -23.71 11.98
C GLY A 235 -19.87 -22.48 12.80
N MET A 236 -19.59 -21.35 12.15
CA MET A 236 -19.19 -20.10 12.81
C MET A 236 -20.37 -19.26 13.33
N GLY A 237 -21.58 -19.43 12.79
CA GLY A 237 -22.77 -18.70 13.21
C GLY A 237 -22.62 -17.17 13.09
N HIS A 238 -23.06 -16.41 14.11
CA HIS A 238 -23.06 -14.94 14.12
C HIS A 238 -21.68 -14.29 14.40
N ARG A 239 -20.58 -15.02 14.29
CA ARG A 239 -19.22 -14.51 14.59
C ARG A 239 -18.58 -13.73 13.44
N LEU A 240 -19.27 -13.61 12.30
CA LEU A 240 -18.75 -12.93 11.10
C LEU A 240 -19.20 -11.47 11.04
N THR A 241 -18.31 -10.59 10.62
CA THR A 241 -18.65 -9.18 10.39
C THR A 241 -19.56 -9.03 9.17
N PRO A 242 -20.44 -8.01 9.13
CA PRO A 242 -21.30 -7.77 7.96
C PRO A 242 -20.50 -7.61 6.66
N GLN A 243 -19.32 -7.00 6.70
CA GLN A 243 -18.46 -6.87 5.52
C GLN A 243 -18.02 -8.23 4.99
N PHE A 244 -17.62 -9.15 5.87
CA PHE A 244 -17.19 -10.48 5.46
C PHE A 244 -18.34 -11.30 4.87
N VAL A 245 -19.53 -11.22 5.49
CA VAL A 245 -20.75 -11.87 4.97
C VAL A 245 -21.09 -11.35 3.58
N ASN A 246 -21.01 -10.03 3.36
CA ASN A 246 -21.29 -9.44 2.05
C ASN A 246 -20.28 -9.89 0.99
N ARG A 247 -18.98 -10.00 1.33
CA ARG A 247 -17.96 -10.53 0.41
C ARG A 247 -18.30 -11.94 -0.06
N VAL A 248 -18.67 -12.84 0.86
CA VAL A 248 -19.05 -14.21 0.48
C VAL A 248 -20.31 -14.23 -0.39
N ARG A 249 -21.32 -13.40 -0.06
CA ARG A 249 -22.53 -13.28 -0.88
C ARG A 249 -22.21 -12.81 -2.30
N SER A 250 -21.38 -11.77 -2.45
CA SER A 250 -20.95 -11.28 -3.76
C SER A 250 -20.22 -12.37 -4.56
N PHE A 251 -19.34 -13.13 -3.91
CA PHE A 251 -18.69 -14.28 -4.54
C PHE A 251 -19.72 -15.33 -5.01
N TYR A 252 -20.69 -15.70 -4.16
CA TYR A 252 -21.76 -16.65 -4.52
C TYR A 252 -22.62 -16.19 -5.69
N TYR A 253 -23.02 -14.92 -5.73
CA TYR A 253 -23.74 -14.39 -6.89
C TYR A 253 -22.91 -14.49 -8.17
N THR A 254 -21.60 -14.26 -8.09
CA THR A 254 -20.73 -14.31 -9.28
C THR A 254 -20.57 -15.73 -9.81
N ILE A 255 -20.43 -16.74 -8.93
CA ILE A 255 -20.32 -18.13 -9.38
C ILE A 255 -21.65 -18.72 -9.84
N GLU A 256 -22.78 -18.26 -9.27
CA GLU A 256 -24.12 -18.62 -9.73
C GLU A 256 -24.33 -18.10 -11.15
N ASP A 257 -24.06 -16.81 -11.37
CA ASP A 257 -24.19 -16.16 -12.69
C ASP A 257 -23.28 -16.78 -13.75
N ALA A 258 -22.07 -17.23 -13.36
CA ALA A 258 -21.07 -17.76 -14.29
C ALA A 258 -21.17 -19.27 -14.55
N TYR A 259 -21.64 -20.06 -13.58
CA TYR A 259 -21.55 -21.53 -13.63
C TYR A 259 -22.82 -22.28 -13.19
N ASP A 260 -23.89 -21.57 -12.80
CA ASP A 260 -25.12 -22.16 -12.24
C ASP A 260 -24.77 -23.08 -11.04
N LEU A 261 -24.00 -22.50 -10.09
CA LEU A 261 -23.38 -23.19 -8.95
C LEU A 261 -23.82 -22.63 -7.62
#